data_AF-A0A7G8WD22-F1
#
_entry.id   AF-A0A7G8WD22-F1
#
_cell.length_a   1.000
_cell.length_b   1.000
_cell.length_c   1.000
_cell.angle_alpha   90.00
_cell.angle_beta   90.00
_cell.angle_gamma   90.00
#
_symmetry.space_group_name_H-M   'P 1'
#
loop_
_entity.id
_entity.type
_entity.pdbx_description
1 polymer ?
#
loop_
_entity_poly.entity_id
_entity_poly.type
_entity_poly.pdbx_seq_one_letter_code
_entity_poly.pdbx_strand_id
1 'polypeptide(L)'
;MKEVILTNKEKINLENELQKHKSHRTKQFKFYLIIVVVGTIIGGIPAYINYGHKNVNFLFGTLGFILVMLIPLTVGFLTSKKGVNKLTSDLKSGKKIEGKSTIKSINIFNRKIILSNGIKVFEPIEYYKTFKKGDLIKYKISPSNEFIFDCRKE
;
A
#
# COMPACT_ATOMS: atom_id res chain seq x y z
N MET A 1 -0.62 26.13 -9.39
CA MET A 1 0.19 25.02 -8.81
C MET A 1 1.56 25.09 -9.45
N LYS A 2 2.62 24.84 -8.68
CA LYS A 2 4.00 24.88 -9.19
C LYS A 2 4.62 23.50 -9.06
N GLU A 3 5.19 23.00 -10.14
CA GLU A 3 6.03 21.79 -10.09
C GLU A 3 7.41 22.16 -9.52
N VAL A 4 7.88 21.37 -8.56
CA VAL A 4 9.17 21.55 -7.88
C VAL A 4 9.92 20.23 -7.87
N ILE A 5 11.25 20.27 -7.90
CA ILE A 5 12.09 19.08 -7.87
C ILE A 5 12.11 18.48 -6.45
N LEU A 6 12.16 17.15 -6.36
CA LEU A 6 12.38 16.44 -5.10
C LEU A 6 13.76 16.78 -4.53
N THR A 7 13.82 17.02 -3.23
CA THR A 7 15.11 17.15 -2.52
C THR A 7 15.78 15.78 -2.38
N ASN A 8 17.11 15.75 -2.20
CA ASN A 8 17.85 14.50 -1.97
C ASN A 8 17.28 13.70 -0.78
N LYS A 9 16.89 14.38 0.30
CA LYS A 9 16.29 13.75 1.48
C LYS A 9 14.94 13.09 1.15
N GLU A 10 14.07 13.78 0.40
CA GLU A 10 12.78 13.24 -0.02
C GLU A 10 12.95 12.04 -0.97
N LYS A 11 13.92 12.12 -1.89
CA LYS A 11 14.25 11.02 -2.81
C LYS A 11 14.71 9.77 -2.05
N ILE A 12 15.64 9.93 -1.10
CA ILE A 12 16.13 8.83 -0.26
C ILE A 12 14.99 8.20 0.55
N ASN A 13 14.09 9.02 1.11
CA ASN A 13 12.93 8.52 1.84
C ASN A 13 12.02 7.65 0.95
N LEU A 14 11.70 8.13 -0.25
CA LEU A 14 10.89 7.39 -1.23
C LEU A 14 11.59 6.10 -1.69
N GLU A 15 12.91 6.13 -1.90
CA GLU A 15 13.71 4.95 -2.27
C GLU A 15 13.71 3.90 -1.16
N ASN A 16 13.90 4.31 0.09
CA ASN A 16 13.83 3.43 1.26
C ASN A 16 12.45 2.78 1.38
N GLU A 17 11.38 3.54 1.15
CA GLU A 17 10.02 3.04 1.19
C GLU A 17 9.73 2.08 0.02
N LEU A 18 10.20 2.39 -1.18
CA LEU A 18 10.15 1.48 -2.33
C LEU A 18 10.88 0.16 -2.04
N GLN A 19 12.05 0.21 -1.40
CA GLN A 19 12.76 -1.00 -0.99
C GLN A 19 11.98 -1.80 0.05
N LYS A 20 11.35 -1.15 1.04
CA LYS A 20 10.48 -1.83 2.01
C LYS A 20 9.31 -2.53 1.32
N HIS A 21 8.64 -1.87 0.38
CA HIS A 21 7.54 -2.47 -0.40
C HIS A 21 8.00 -3.65 -1.25
N LYS A 22 9.15 -3.53 -1.94
CA LYS A 22 9.75 -4.63 -2.72
C LYS A 22 10.11 -5.82 -1.81
N SER A 23 10.78 -5.56 -0.69
CA SER A 23 11.18 -6.58 0.28
C SER A 23 9.97 -7.30 0.87
N HIS A 24 8.95 -6.55 1.29
CA HIS A 24 7.70 -7.12 1.79
C HIS A 24 7.03 -8.02 0.75
N ARG A 25 6.96 -7.60 -0.52
CA ARG A 25 6.41 -8.41 -1.60
C ARG A 25 7.19 -9.70 -1.81
N THR A 26 8.53 -9.64 -1.79
CA THR A 26 9.37 -10.84 -1.89
C THR A 26 9.16 -11.78 -0.70
N LYS A 27 9.03 -11.25 0.52
CA LYS A 27 8.71 -12.05 1.72
C LYS A 27 7.36 -12.73 1.60
N GLN A 28 6.31 -12.02 1.16
CA GLN A 28 4.99 -12.62 0.95
C GLN A 28 5.02 -13.72 -0.11
N PHE A 29 5.74 -13.51 -1.21
CA PHE A 29 5.89 -14.54 -2.25
C PHE A 29 6.64 -15.79 -1.75
N LYS A 30 7.70 -15.61 -0.94
CA LYS A 30 8.40 -16.75 -0.31
C LYS A 30 7.48 -17.51 0.65
N PHE A 31 6.75 -16.77 1.49
CA PHE A 31 5.80 -17.36 2.44
C PHE A 31 4.69 -18.14 1.72
N TYR A 32 4.19 -17.59 0.62
CA TYR A 32 3.25 -18.25 -0.28
C TYR A 32 3.80 -19.58 -0.80
N LEU A 33 5.01 -19.58 -1.35
CA LEU A 33 5.64 -20.80 -1.87
C LEU A 33 5.79 -21.86 -0.78
N ILE A 34 6.20 -21.45 0.43
CA ILE A 34 6.33 -22.35 1.57
C ILE A 34 4.97 -22.97 1.95
N ILE A 35 3.91 -22.17 2.06
CA ILE A 35 2.57 -22.70 2.40
C ILE A 35 2.10 -23.70 1.34
N VAL A 36 2.28 -23.39 0.06
CA VAL A 36 1.88 -24.30 -1.02
C VAL A 36 2.66 -25.60 -0.94
N VAL A 37 3.99 -25.55 -0.78
CA VAL A 37 4.85 -26.74 -0.71
C VAL A 37 4.58 -27.57 0.54
N VAL A 38 4.46 -26.94 1.72
CA VAL A 38 4.19 -27.65 2.98
C VAL A 38 2.77 -28.22 2.95
N GLY A 39 1.80 -27.47 2.45
CA GLY A 39 0.42 -27.92 2.31
C GLY A 39 0.27 -29.11 1.35
N THR A 40 1.00 -29.13 0.24
CA THR A 40 1.00 -30.29 -0.67
C THR A 40 1.74 -31.50 -0.10
N ILE A 41 2.82 -31.30 0.66
CA ILE A 41 3.54 -32.39 1.33
C ILE A 41 2.68 -33.01 2.44
N ILE A 42 2.14 -32.19 3.35
CA ILE A 42 1.35 -32.66 4.51
C ILE A 42 -0.02 -33.20 4.08
N GLY A 43 -0.66 -32.61 3.07
CA GLY A 43 -1.96 -33.07 2.58
C GLY A 43 -1.87 -34.23 1.58
N GLY A 44 -0.88 -34.18 0.67
CA GLY A 44 -0.78 -35.09 -0.46
C GLY A 44 -0.09 -36.42 -0.15
N ILE A 45 1.03 -36.39 0.61
CA ILE A 45 1.80 -37.62 0.91
C ILE A 45 1.00 -38.60 1.79
N PRO A 46 0.36 -38.17 2.90
CA PRO A 46 -0.41 -39.09 3.74
C PRO A 46 -1.68 -39.60 3.05
N ALA A 47 -2.32 -38.78 2.22
CA ALA A 47 -3.51 -39.20 1.46
C ALA A 47 -3.16 -40.27 0.41
N TYR A 48 -1.99 -40.15 -0.23
CA TYR A 48 -1.48 -41.15 -1.17
C TYR A 48 -1.08 -42.45 -0.48
N ILE A 49 -0.39 -42.38 0.66
CA ILE A 49 0.10 -43.56 1.39
C ILE A 49 -1.03 -44.33 2.11
N ASN A 50 -1.97 -43.64 2.76
CA ASN A 50 -2.91 -44.31 3.68
C ASN A 50 -4.23 -44.80 3.05
N TYR A 51 -4.66 -44.28 1.90
CA TYR A 51 -6.07 -44.48 1.48
C TYR A 51 -6.31 -44.97 0.05
N GLY A 52 -5.30 -45.02 -0.83
CA GLY A 52 -5.50 -45.35 -2.25
C GLY A 52 -6.58 -44.50 -2.95
N HIS A 53 -7.05 -44.90 -4.13
CA HIS A 53 -7.98 -44.12 -4.98
C HIS A 53 -9.34 -43.73 -4.35
N LYS A 54 -9.69 -44.17 -3.14
CA LYS A 54 -11.06 -44.08 -2.60
C LYS A 54 -11.39 -42.80 -1.82
N ASN A 55 -10.40 -41.95 -1.48
CA ASN A 55 -10.64 -40.73 -0.67
C ASN A 55 -10.38 -39.41 -1.40
N VAL A 56 -10.92 -39.29 -2.61
CA VAL A 56 -10.89 -38.04 -3.40
C VAL A 56 -11.52 -36.86 -2.63
N ASN A 57 -12.51 -37.12 -1.75
CA ASN A 57 -13.16 -36.09 -0.93
C ASN A 57 -12.22 -35.42 0.09
N PHE A 58 -11.25 -36.15 0.65
CA PHE A 58 -10.25 -35.57 1.57
C PHE A 58 -9.25 -34.69 0.81
N LEU A 59 -8.92 -35.10 -0.42
CA LEU A 59 -8.06 -34.34 -1.33
C LEU A 59 -8.77 -33.07 -1.81
N PHE A 60 -10.06 -33.13 -2.13
CA PHE A 60 -10.88 -31.96 -2.43
C PHE A 60 -11.04 -31.02 -1.23
N GLY A 61 -11.19 -31.55 -0.01
CA GLY A 61 -11.26 -30.75 1.21
C GLY A 61 -9.98 -29.96 1.48
N THR A 62 -8.81 -30.60 1.33
CA THR A 62 -7.51 -29.94 1.48
C THR A 62 -7.22 -28.94 0.36
N LEU A 63 -7.55 -29.25 -0.89
CA LEU A 63 -7.51 -28.30 -2.01
C LEU A 63 -8.42 -27.09 -1.80
N GLY A 64 -9.64 -27.31 -1.28
CA GLY A 64 -10.57 -26.24 -0.93
C GLY A 64 -10.01 -25.29 0.13
N PHE A 65 -9.37 -25.83 1.17
CA PHE A 65 -8.73 -25.03 2.22
C PHE A 65 -7.54 -24.22 1.69
N ILE A 66 -6.72 -24.82 0.83
CA ILE A 66 -5.62 -24.12 0.14
C ILE A 66 -6.18 -22.97 -0.71
N LEU A 67 -7.21 -23.23 -1.52
CA LEU A 67 -7.86 -22.20 -2.35
C LEU A 67 -8.38 -21.02 -1.54
N VAL A 68 -9.01 -21.26 -0.39
CA VAL A 68 -9.49 -20.19 0.48
C VAL A 68 -8.34 -19.38 1.07
N MET A 69 -7.26 -20.03 1.49
CA MET A 69 -6.05 -19.35 2.00
C MET A 69 -5.32 -18.53 0.93
N LEU A 70 -5.44 -18.90 -0.35
CA LEU A 70 -4.86 -18.15 -1.48
C LEU A 70 -5.51 -16.77 -1.69
N ILE A 71 -6.78 -16.58 -1.29
CA ILE A 71 -7.51 -15.32 -1.50
C ILE A 71 -6.87 -14.14 -0.75
N PRO A 72 -6.70 -14.15 0.59
CA PRO A 72 -6.07 -13.03 1.29
C PRO A 72 -4.62 -12.80 0.85
N LEU A 73 -3.89 -13.86 0.49
CA LEU A 73 -2.51 -13.78 0.01
C LEU A 73 -2.40 -13.10 -1.37
N THR A 74 -3.27 -13.44 -2.31
CA THR A 74 -3.31 -12.80 -3.65
C THR A 74 -3.69 -11.34 -3.56
N VAL A 75 -4.64 -10.99 -2.68
CA VAL A 75 -5.00 -9.59 -2.39
C VAL A 75 -3.80 -8.82 -1.80
N GLY A 76 -3.05 -9.41 -0.85
CA GLY A 76 -1.81 -8.82 -0.32
C GLY A 76 -0.73 -8.60 -1.39
N PHE A 77 -0.58 -9.56 -2.31
CA PHE A 77 0.37 -9.46 -3.41
C PHE A 77 -0.02 -8.36 -4.42
N LEU A 78 -1.30 -8.26 -4.79
CA LEU A 78 -1.79 -7.24 -5.71
C LEU A 78 -1.72 -5.83 -5.12
N THR A 79 -2.06 -5.66 -3.84
CA THR A 79 -1.97 -4.38 -3.15
C THR A 79 -0.51 -3.91 -3.02
N SER A 80 0.43 -4.80 -2.71
CA SER A 80 1.86 -4.46 -2.68
C SER A 80 2.40 -4.09 -4.07
N LYS A 81 1.96 -4.75 -5.15
CA LYS A 81 2.32 -4.38 -6.53
C LYS A 81 1.88 -2.96 -6.88
N LYS A 82 0.67 -2.55 -6.46
CA LYS A 82 0.19 -1.18 -6.67
C LYS A 82 1.09 -0.15 -5.99
N GLY A 83 1.50 -0.39 -4.73
CA GLY A 83 2.41 0.50 -4.00
C GLY A 83 3.78 0.64 -4.68
N VAL A 84 4.38 -0.48 -5.11
CA VAL A 84 5.67 -0.47 -5.83
C VAL A 84 5.59 0.34 -7.13
N ASN A 85 4.54 0.11 -7.93
CA ASN A 85 4.38 0.81 -9.22
C ASN A 85 4.21 2.32 -9.02
N LYS A 86 3.44 2.73 -8.01
CA LYS A 86 3.21 4.15 -7.72
C LYS A 86 4.47 4.84 -7.21
N LEU A 87 5.16 4.27 -6.24
CA LEU A 87 6.45 4.78 -5.76
C LEU A 87 7.50 4.89 -6.87
N THR A 88 7.52 3.90 -7.78
CA THR A 88 8.43 3.93 -8.94
C THR A 88 8.05 5.05 -9.90
N SER A 89 6.75 5.28 -10.12
CA SER A 89 6.26 6.41 -10.92
C SER A 89 6.64 7.75 -10.29
N ASP A 90 6.47 7.88 -8.97
CA ASP A 90 6.80 9.11 -8.25
C ASP A 90 8.30 9.41 -8.31
N LEU A 91 9.15 8.40 -8.11
CA LEU A 91 10.61 8.54 -8.28
C LEU A 91 11.00 8.87 -9.72
N LYS A 92 10.36 8.25 -10.72
CA LYS A 92 10.61 8.52 -12.14
C LYS A 92 10.22 9.94 -12.53
N SER A 93 9.11 10.43 -11.99
CA SER A 93 8.63 11.79 -12.26
C SER A 93 9.55 12.85 -11.65
N GLY A 94 10.24 12.54 -10.54
CA GLY A 94 11.24 13.41 -9.92
C GLY A 94 10.70 14.75 -9.39
N LYS A 95 9.38 14.96 -9.50
CA LYS A 95 8.71 16.24 -9.28
C LYS A 95 7.68 16.08 -8.19
N LYS A 96 7.48 17.13 -7.42
CA LYS A 96 6.40 17.28 -6.44
C LYS A 96 5.56 18.50 -6.80
N ILE A 97 4.30 18.47 -6.40
CA ILE A 97 3.35 19.56 -6.62
C ILE A 97 3.35 20.42 -5.35
N GLU A 98 3.71 21.68 -5.49
CA GLU A 98 3.59 22.68 -4.43
C GLU A 98 2.46 23.66 -4.76
N GLY A 99 1.66 23.99 -3.75
CA GLY A 99 0.57 24.93 -3.92
C GLY A 99 0.00 25.43 -2.61
N LYS A 100 -0.98 26.33 -2.77
CA LYS A 100 -1.83 26.84 -1.71
C LYS A 100 -3.27 26.58 -2.10
N SER A 101 -4.09 26.17 -1.15
CA SER A 101 -5.51 25.96 -1.38
C SER A 101 -6.26 26.05 -0.07
N THR A 102 -7.52 26.48 -0.14
CA THR A 102 -8.42 26.48 1.01
C THR A 102 -8.94 25.08 1.31
N ILE A 103 -9.18 24.80 2.58
CA ILE A 103 -9.78 23.53 3.02
C ILE A 103 -11.27 23.51 2.67
N LYS A 104 -11.69 22.54 1.86
CA LYS A 104 -13.09 22.29 1.51
C LYS A 104 -13.80 21.45 2.58
N SER A 105 -13.15 20.39 3.05
CA SER A 105 -13.68 19.51 4.09
C SER A 105 -12.57 18.75 4.81
N ILE A 106 -12.78 18.42 6.08
CA ILE A 106 -11.86 17.61 6.88
C ILE A 106 -12.62 16.37 7.35
N ASN A 107 -12.08 15.20 7.10
CA ASN A 107 -12.54 13.96 7.70
C ASN A 107 -11.70 13.70 8.95
N ILE A 108 -12.35 13.85 10.10
CA ILE A 108 -11.71 13.76 11.42
C ILE A 108 -11.27 12.33 11.74
N PHE A 109 -11.96 11.32 11.22
CA PHE A 109 -11.66 9.91 11.51
C PHE A 109 -10.36 9.43 10.88
N ASN A 110 -10.07 9.86 9.64
CA ASN A 110 -8.88 9.45 8.90
C ASN A 110 -7.93 10.62 8.63
N ARG A 111 -8.13 11.75 9.31
CA ARG A 111 -7.31 12.98 9.20
C ARG A 111 -7.16 13.50 7.78
N LYS A 112 -8.08 13.15 6.88
CA LYS A 112 -8.00 13.49 5.46
C LYS A 112 -8.63 14.85 5.21
N ILE A 113 -7.84 15.77 4.70
CA ILE A 113 -8.23 17.10 4.29
C ILE A 113 -8.43 17.09 2.78
N ILE A 114 -9.62 17.50 2.33
CA ILE A 114 -9.91 17.74 0.92
C ILE A 114 -9.83 19.25 0.68
N LEU A 115 -9.00 19.63 -0.27
CA LEU A 115 -8.78 21.01 -0.68
C LEU A 115 -9.77 21.44 -1.76
N SER A 116 -10.00 22.75 -1.88
CA SER A 116 -10.90 23.34 -2.87
C SER A 116 -10.54 22.99 -4.31
N ASN A 117 -9.25 22.77 -4.60
CA ASN A 117 -8.76 22.29 -5.90
C ASN A 117 -8.86 20.77 -6.10
N GLY A 118 -9.49 20.03 -5.19
CA GLY A 118 -9.71 18.57 -5.29
C GLY A 118 -8.56 17.71 -4.76
N ILE A 119 -7.42 18.31 -4.38
CA ILE A 119 -6.28 17.61 -3.81
C ILE A 119 -6.63 17.10 -2.40
N LYS A 120 -6.13 15.91 -2.08
CA LYS A 120 -6.29 15.27 -0.77
C LYS A 120 -4.96 15.30 -0.05
N VAL A 121 -4.93 15.91 1.13
CA VAL A 121 -3.78 15.89 2.04
C VAL A 121 -4.21 15.28 3.38
N PHE A 122 -3.25 14.93 4.23
CA PHE A 122 -3.49 14.44 5.57
C PHE A 122 -2.97 15.47 6.55
N GLU A 123 -3.76 15.71 7.60
CA GLU A 123 -3.36 16.57 8.71
C GLU A 123 -2.12 15.96 9.40
N PRO A 124 -1.00 16.68 9.49
CA PRO A 124 0.15 16.23 10.27
C PRO A 124 -0.23 16.11 11.74
N ILE A 125 0.42 15.20 12.45
CA ILE A 125 0.16 14.94 13.88
C ILE A 125 0.31 16.22 14.70
N GLU A 126 1.33 17.04 14.38
CA GLU A 126 1.64 18.32 15.03
C GLU A 126 0.49 19.32 14.96
N TYR A 127 -0.33 19.23 13.92
CA TYR A 127 -1.45 20.14 13.66
C TYR A 127 -2.81 19.47 13.88
N TYR A 128 -2.86 18.32 14.57
CA TYR A 128 -4.10 17.56 14.74
C TYR A 128 -5.23 18.41 15.34
N LYS A 129 -6.38 18.46 14.65
CA LYS A 129 -7.57 19.26 14.98
C LYS A 129 -7.36 20.78 14.98
N THR A 130 -6.23 21.28 14.46
CA THR A 130 -5.99 22.73 14.38
C THR A 130 -6.56 23.33 13.11
N PHE A 131 -6.68 22.53 12.05
CA PHE A 131 -7.27 22.97 10.78
C PHE A 131 -8.79 23.05 10.85
N LYS A 132 -9.33 24.09 10.22
CA LYS A 132 -10.76 24.32 10.04
C LYS A 132 -11.10 24.45 8.56
N LYS A 133 -12.36 24.14 8.23
CA LYS A 133 -12.89 24.42 6.88
C LYS A 133 -12.74 25.91 6.58
N GLY A 134 -12.25 26.24 5.39
CA GLY A 134 -11.96 27.61 4.98
C GLY A 134 -10.52 28.06 5.24
N ASP A 135 -9.75 27.36 6.10
CA ASP A 135 -8.34 27.70 6.32
C ASP A 135 -7.55 27.58 5.01
N LEU A 136 -6.67 28.55 4.77
CA LEU A 136 -5.69 28.48 3.70
C LEU A 136 -4.51 27.63 4.18
N ILE A 137 -4.11 26.65 3.38
CA ILE A 137 -2.95 25.83 3.69
C ILE A 137 -1.98 25.79 2.51
N LYS A 138 -0.70 25.69 2.87
CA LYS A 138 0.38 25.37 1.94
C LYS A 138 0.66 23.88 1.98
N TYR A 139 0.75 23.25 0.81
CA TYR A 139 1.00 21.81 0.68
C TYR A 139 2.10 21.50 -0.32
N LYS A 140 2.78 20.37 -0.09
CA LYS A 140 3.74 19.75 -1.00
C LYS A 140 3.48 18.25 -1.04
N ILE A 141 3.21 17.70 -2.21
CA ILE A 141 2.85 16.28 -2.38
C ILE A 141 3.47 15.66 -3.64
N SER A 142 3.53 14.34 -3.71
CA SER A 142 3.95 13.64 -4.94
C SER A 142 2.91 13.78 -6.06
N PRO A 143 3.27 13.55 -7.34
CA PRO A 143 2.34 13.70 -8.46
C PRO A 143 1.17 12.71 -8.40
N SER A 144 1.35 11.57 -7.73
CA SER A 144 0.28 10.61 -7.46
C SER A 144 -0.66 11.01 -6.31
N ASN A 145 -0.35 12.10 -5.58
CA ASN A 145 -0.99 12.55 -4.34
C ASN A 145 -0.95 11.52 -3.19
N GLU A 146 -0.11 10.48 -3.28
CA GLU A 146 0.01 9.48 -2.20
C GLU A 146 0.96 9.90 -1.11
N PHE A 147 2.02 10.64 -1.46
CA PHE A 147 3.03 11.07 -0.49
C PHE A 147 2.87 12.54 -0.19
N ILE A 148 2.88 12.86 1.08
CA ILE A 148 2.79 14.23 1.58
C ILE A 148 4.14 14.60 2.16
N PHE A 149 4.75 15.61 1.56
CA PHE A 149 6.03 16.14 2.00
C PHE A 149 5.86 17.29 2.98
N ASP A 150 4.79 18.07 2.83
CA ASP A 150 4.51 19.21 3.70
C ASP A 150 3.03 19.57 3.68
N CYS A 151 2.48 19.96 4.82
CA CYS A 151 1.13 20.49 4.99
C CYS A 151 1.12 21.43 6.19
N ARG A 152 1.02 22.74 5.96
CA ARG A 152 1.08 23.75 7.03
C ARG A 152 0.00 24.80 6.84
N LYS A 153 -0.50 25.31 7.96
CA LYS A 153 -1.37 26.48 7.98
C LYS A 153 -0.58 27.71 7.55
N GLU A 154 -1.24 28.59 6.80
CA GLU A 154 -0.72 29.92 6.48
C GLU A 154 -1.36 30.98 7.40
#